data_AF-A0A7C7YMF4-F1
#
_entry.id   AF-A0A7C7YMF4-F1
#
_cell.length_a   1.000
_cell.length_b   1.000
_cell.length_c   1.000
_cell.angle_alpha   90.00
_cell.angle_beta   90.00
_cell.angle_gamma   90.00
#
_symmetry.space_group_name_H-M   'P 1'
#
loop_
_entity.id
_entity.type
_entity.pdbx_description
1 polymer ?
#
loop_
_entity_poly.entity_id
_entity_poly.type
_entity_poly.pdbx_seq_one_letter_code
_entity_poly.pdbx_strand_id
1 'polypeptide(L)'
;MKIMPSFFTQALELAWNDGGLSINGARLLEDVQNHLEMSDSKRAIIEEKWLNEELVGRQRKGFGSGDNLLREWLEELPAWEEINDSALIIGCLSVKNGLSKSKWAEAYAWAEDYQLGNSFATGVWAIQEYSNKAEWHDLLTPLAEILGL
;
A
#
# COMPACT_ATOMS: atom_id res chain seq x y z
N MET A 1 4.42 -15.43 -8.96
CA MET A 1 3.48 -14.34 -8.62
C MET A 1 4.33 -13.18 -8.16
N LYS A 2 4.36 -12.05 -8.89
CA LYS A 2 5.09 -10.86 -8.45
C LYS A 2 4.32 -10.35 -7.23
N ILE A 3 4.93 -10.43 -6.05
CA ILE A 3 4.38 -9.79 -4.84
C ILE A 3 4.37 -8.30 -5.17
N MET A 4 3.20 -7.67 -5.12
CA MET A 4 3.16 -6.24 -5.33
C MET A 4 3.94 -5.54 -4.21
N PRO A 5 4.71 -4.50 -4.53
CA PRO A 5 5.40 -3.72 -3.51
C PRO A 5 4.37 -3.12 -2.54
N SER A 6 4.64 -3.19 -1.23
CA SER A 6 3.85 -2.44 -0.25
C SER A 6 3.83 -0.95 -0.61
N PHE A 7 2.86 -0.19 -0.10
CA PHE A 7 2.76 1.24 -0.39
C PHE A 7 4.08 1.98 -0.15
N PHE A 8 4.74 1.71 0.98
CA PHE A 8 6.02 2.31 1.30
C PHE A 8 7.14 1.83 0.36
N THR A 9 7.10 0.57 -0.09
CA THR A 9 8.04 0.05 -1.09
C THR A 9 7.86 0.77 -2.43
N GLN A 10 6.62 1.03 -2.86
CA GLN A 10 6.35 1.82 -4.06
C GLN A 10 6.88 3.26 -3.92
N ALA A 11 6.75 3.86 -2.72
CA ALA A 11 7.34 5.17 -2.45
C ALA A 11 8.88 5.14 -2.55
N LEU A 12 9.53 4.09 -2.03
CA LEU A 12 10.98 3.89 -2.18
C LEU A 12 11.38 3.76 -3.65
N GLU A 13 10.65 2.96 -4.42
CA GLU A 13 10.87 2.76 -5.86
C GLU A 13 10.91 4.08 -6.64
N LEU A 14 9.95 4.97 -6.34
CA LEU A 14 9.83 6.29 -6.95
C LEU A 14 10.93 7.24 -6.45
N ALA A 15 11.16 7.31 -5.14
CA ALA A 15 12.16 8.18 -4.54
C ALA A 15 13.57 7.89 -5.05
N TRP A 16 13.88 6.61 -5.27
CA TRP A 16 15.17 6.12 -5.75
C TRP A 16 15.18 5.79 -7.25
N ASN A 17 14.20 6.27 -8.03
CA ASN A 17 14.00 5.87 -9.42
C ASN A 17 15.28 6.02 -10.29
N ASP A 18 16.08 7.05 -10.04
CA ASP A 18 17.33 7.30 -10.77
C ASP A 18 18.59 6.77 -10.07
N GLY A 19 18.42 5.95 -9.03
CA GLY A 19 19.50 5.36 -8.23
C GLY A 19 20.18 6.34 -7.26
N GLY A 20 19.61 7.53 -7.04
CA GLY A 20 20.02 8.46 -5.98
C GLY A 20 18.81 8.94 -5.17
N LEU A 21 19.01 9.19 -3.88
CA LEU A 21 17.99 9.80 -3.02
C LEU A 21 18.35 11.27 -2.77
N SER A 22 17.43 12.19 -3.12
CA SER A 22 17.56 13.61 -2.77
C SER A 22 17.02 13.90 -1.37
N ILE A 23 17.41 15.07 -0.82
CA ILE A 23 16.90 15.54 0.49
C ILE A 23 15.36 15.67 0.47
N ASN A 24 14.80 16.15 -0.65
CA ASN A 24 13.35 16.26 -0.80
C ASN A 24 12.70 14.87 -0.87
N GLY A 25 13.29 13.93 -1.62
CA GLY A 25 12.81 12.55 -1.65
C GLY A 25 12.80 11.91 -0.26
N ALA A 26 13.85 12.13 0.53
CA ALA A 26 13.92 11.64 1.91
C ALA A 26 12.80 12.22 2.81
N ARG A 27 12.51 13.53 2.68
CA ARG A 27 11.39 14.18 3.39
C ARG A 27 10.03 13.64 2.96
N LEU A 28 9.82 13.44 1.66
CA LEU A 28 8.58 12.85 1.17
C LEU A 28 8.38 11.42 1.69
N LEU A 29 9.46 10.64 1.84
CA LEU A 29 9.37 9.33 2.50
C LEU A 29 9.01 9.42 3.99
N GLU A 30 9.48 10.45 4.70
CA GLU A 30 9.02 10.73 6.08
C GLU A 30 7.53 11.09 6.11
N ASP A 31 7.06 11.91 5.17
CA ASP A 31 5.64 12.25 5.05
C ASP A 31 4.79 11.00 4.79
N VAL A 32 5.25 10.11 3.90
CA VAL A 32 4.59 8.82 3.63
C VAL A 32 4.57 7.94 4.88
N GLN A 33 5.68 7.84 5.61
CA GLN A 33 5.74 7.07 6.85
C GLN A 33 4.71 7.59 7.86
N ASN A 34 4.66 8.90 8.05
CA ASN A 34 3.71 9.56 8.96
C ASN A 34 2.26 9.32 8.53
N HIS A 35 1.99 9.43 7.22
CA HIS A 35 0.66 9.20 6.66
C HIS A 35 0.18 7.76 6.87
N LEU A 36 1.09 6.79 6.76
CA LEU A 36 0.80 5.39 7.04
C LEU A 36 0.82 5.04 8.53
N GLU A 37 1.00 6.01 9.44
CA GLU A 37 1.22 5.78 10.88
C GLU A 37 2.26 4.67 11.15
N MET A 38 3.28 4.58 10.28
CA MET A 38 4.25 3.49 10.29
C MET A 38 5.35 3.75 11.33
N SER A 39 5.62 2.76 12.18
CA SER A 39 6.74 2.86 13.12
C SER A 39 8.10 2.85 12.42
N ASP A 40 9.09 3.49 13.02
CA ASP A 40 10.47 3.48 12.54
C ASP A 40 11.02 2.05 12.38
N SER A 41 10.63 1.14 13.27
CA SER A 41 11.05 -0.27 13.21
C SER A 41 10.48 -0.99 11.99
N LYS A 42 9.19 -0.77 11.66
CA LYS A 42 8.55 -1.34 10.47
C LYS A 42 9.19 -0.76 9.20
N ARG A 43 9.41 0.57 9.18
CA ARG A 43 10.10 1.26 8.09
C ARG A 43 11.49 0.68 7.85
N ALA A 44 12.31 0.54 8.89
CA ALA A 44 13.67 0.03 8.77
C ALA A 44 13.72 -1.39 8.16
N ILE A 45 12.79 -2.28 8.56
CA ILE A 45 12.69 -3.63 8.00
C ILE A 45 12.37 -3.59 6.50
N ILE A 46 11.41 -2.74 6.10
CA ILE A 46 11.02 -2.59 4.69
C ILE A 46 12.18 -2.02 3.87
N GLU A 47 12.83 -0.96 4.37
CA GLU A 47 13.97 -0.33 3.71
C GLU A 47 15.14 -1.31 3.57
N GLU A 48 15.52 -2.02 4.63
CA GLU A 48 16.62 -3.00 4.59
C GLU A 48 16.33 -4.10 3.56
N LYS A 49 15.11 -4.64 3.57
CA LYS A 49 14.69 -5.65 2.60
C LYS A 49 14.79 -5.11 1.17
N TRP A 50 14.19 -3.95 0.93
CA TRP A 50 14.16 -3.31 -0.39
C TRP A 50 15.57 -2.96 -0.90
N LEU A 51 16.44 -2.44 -0.03
CA LEU A 51 17.81 -2.13 -0.36
C LEU A 51 18.56 -3.39 -0.85
N ASN A 52 18.43 -4.50 -0.12
CA ASN A 52 19.11 -5.75 -0.42
C ASN A 52 18.57 -6.45 -1.67
N GLU A 53 17.27 -6.34 -1.93
CA GLU A 53 16.60 -7.04 -3.03
C GLU A 53 16.61 -6.23 -4.33
N GLU A 54 16.38 -4.91 -4.27
CA GLU A 54 16.09 -4.07 -5.44
C GLU A 54 17.19 -3.02 -5.71
N LEU A 55 17.70 -2.33 -4.68
CA LEU A 55 18.67 -1.24 -4.91
C LEU A 55 20.06 -1.76 -5.31
N VAL A 56 20.51 -2.91 -4.79
CA VAL A 56 21.85 -3.47 -5.07
C VAL A 56 22.11 -3.64 -6.59
N GLY A 57 21.06 -3.87 -7.39
CA GLY A 57 21.17 -4.00 -8.85
C GLY A 57 21.02 -2.68 -9.63
N ARG A 58 20.64 -1.57 -8.98
CA ARG A 58 20.27 -0.33 -9.65
C ARG A 58 21.51 0.52 -9.93
N GLN A 59 21.83 0.71 -11.20
CA GLN A 59 22.86 1.69 -11.58
C GLN A 59 22.35 3.11 -11.35
N ARG A 60 23.21 3.95 -10.76
CA ARG A 60 22.95 5.38 -10.62
C ARG A 60 22.88 6.02 -12.01
N LYS A 61 21.70 6.49 -12.37
CA LYS A 61 21.39 7.16 -13.65
C LYS A 61 21.18 8.67 -13.48
N GLY A 62 21.02 9.16 -12.25
CA GLY A 62 20.78 10.58 -11.97
C GLY A 62 21.29 11.09 -10.61
N PHE A 63 20.77 12.25 -10.22
CA PHE A 63 21.18 13.02 -9.04
C PHE A 63 20.10 13.12 -7.95
N GLY A 64 19.06 12.28 -8.02
CA GLY A 64 17.94 12.25 -7.07
C GLY A 64 16.70 13.01 -7.56
N SER A 65 16.36 12.91 -8.85
CA SER A 65 15.15 13.52 -9.41
C SER A 65 13.87 12.70 -9.17
N GLY A 66 13.96 11.62 -8.39
CA GLY A 66 12.82 10.77 -8.02
C GLY A 66 11.83 11.47 -7.07
N ASP A 67 12.20 12.59 -6.46
CA ASP A 67 11.31 13.39 -5.61
C ASP A 67 10.12 13.98 -6.36
N ASN A 68 10.30 14.38 -7.62
CA ASN A 68 9.19 14.83 -8.46
C ASN A 68 8.20 13.69 -8.74
N LEU A 69 8.69 12.50 -9.07
CA LEU A 69 7.85 11.33 -9.35
C LEU A 69 7.08 10.88 -8.10
N LEU A 70 7.76 10.86 -6.94
CA LEU A 70 7.10 10.54 -5.67
C LEU A 70 6.02 11.58 -5.35
N ARG A 71 6.28 12.87 -5.56
CA ARG A 71 5.29 13.92 -5.33
C ARG A 71 4.08 13.79 -6.24
N GLU A 72 4.29 13.66 -7.54
CA GLU A 72 3.21 13.48 -8.52
C GLU A 72 2.35 12.28 -8.15
N TRP A 73 2.97 11.15 -7.79
CA TRP A 73 2.26 9.98 -7.33
C TRP A 73 1.44 10.24 -6.07
N LEU A 74 1.98 10.96 -5.07
CA LEU A 74 1.23 11.29 -3.85
C LEU A 74 0.07 12.25 -4.11
N GLU A 75 0.20 13.18 -5.06
CA GLU A 75 -0.86 14.11 -5.46
C GLU A 75 -2.00 13.40 -6.22
N GLU A 76 -1.71 12.29 -6.90
CA GLU A 76 -2.69 11.47 -7.60
C GLU A 76 -3.45 10.49 -6.68
N LEU A 77 -3.02 10.34 -5.42
CA LEU A 77 -3.71 9.45 -4.49
C LEU A 77 -5.08 10.01 -4.10
N PRO A 78 -6.12 9.16 -4.03
CA PRO A 78 -7.38 9.56 -3.46
C PRO A 78 -7.22 9.88 -1.98
N ALA A 79 -8.20 10.58 -1.41
CA ALA A 79 -8.23 10.85 0.02
C ALA A 79 -8.13 9.54 0.83
N TRP A 80 -7.40 9.55 1.93
CA TRP A 80 -7.16 8.34 2.73
C TRP A 80 -8.46 7.74 3.26
N GLU A 81 -9.44 8.58 3.56
CA GLU A 81 -10.79 8.18 3.93
C GLU A 81 -11.44 7.33 2.83
N GLU A 82 -11.25 7.68 1.55
CA GLU A 82 -11.79 6.91 0.41
C GLU A 82 -11.09 5.54 0.26
N ILE A 83 -9.78 5.47 0.55
CA ILE A 83 -9.02 4.21 0.55
C ILE A 83 -9.50 3.31 1.71
N ASN A 84 -9.75 3.89 2.89
CA ASN A 84 -10.28 3.16 4.04
C ASN A 84 -11.70 2.65 3.79
N ASP A 85 -12.58 3.50 3.25
CA ASP A 85 -13.92 3.12 2.81
C ASP A 85 -13.87 1.96 1.80
N SER A 86 -12.94 2.03 0.84
CA SER A 86 -12.72 0.98 -0.16
C SER A 86 -12.29 -0.35 0.48
N ALA A 87 -11.36 -0.32 1.44
CA ALA A 87 -10.90 -1.51 2.16
C ALA A 87 -12.05 -2.15 2.95
N LEU A 88 -12.89 -1.32 3.58
CA LEU A 88 -14.08 -1.77 4.29
C LEU A 88 -15.08 -2.44 3.33
N ILE A 89 -15.39 -1.80 2.19
CA ILE A 89 -16.29 -2.35 1.17
C ILE A 89 -15.79 -3.72 0.68
N ILE A 90 -14.50 -3.84 0.36
CA ILE A 90 -13.88 -5.09 -0.06
C ILE A 90 -14.01 -6.17 1.03
N GLY A 91 -13.79 -5.81 2.30
CA GLY A 91 -14.02 -6.69 3.44
C GLY A 91 -15.45 -7.23 3.48
N CYS A 92 -16.45 -6.35 3.36
CA CYS A 92 -17.86 -6.72 3.32
C CYS A 92 -18.20 -7.66 2.15
N LEU A 93 -17.70 -7.38 0.95
CA LEU A 93 -17.94 -8.18 -0.24
C LEU A 93 -17.29 -9.56 -0.17
N SER A 94 -16.10 -9.66 0.45
CA SER A 94 -15.38 -10.92 0.58
C SER A 94 -16.17 -11.99 1.35
N VAL A 95 -16.89 -11.59 2.40
CA VAL A 95 -17.72 -12.51 3.18
C VAL A 95 -18.92 -12.98 2.39
N LYS A 96 -19.53 -12.09 1.59
CA LYS A 96 -20.66 -12.45 0.71
C LYS A 96 -20.27 -13.48 -0.35
N ASN A 97 -19.04 -13.38 -0.89
CA ASN A 97 -18.52 -14.30 -1.91
C ASN A 97 -17.85 -15.56 -1.33
N GLY A 98 -17.83 -15.73 0.00
CA GLY A 98 -17.23 -16.87 0.67
C GLY A 98 -15.75 -16.67 0.97
N LEU A 99 -15.46 -16.17 2.17
CA LEU A 99 -14.11 -15.94 2.65
C LEU A 99 -13.51 -17.21 3.30
N SER A 100 -12.50 -17.79 2.66
CA SER A 100 -11.73 -18.89 3.26
C SER A 100 -10.67 -18.36 4.23
N LYS A 101 -10.24 -19.20 5.19
CA LYS A 101 -9.19 -18.84 6.16
C LYS A 101 -7.86 -18.45 5.47
N SER A 102 -7.48 -19.12 4.39
CA SER A 102 -6.26 -18.79 3.63
C SER A 102 -6.38 -17.42 2.96
N LYS A 103 -7.48 -17.17 2.25
CA LYS A 103 -7.73 -15.87 1.61
C LYS A 103 -7.79 -14.73 2.63
N TRP A 104 -8.42 -14.95 3.79
CA TRP A 104 -8.40 -13.99 4.90
C TRP A 104 -6.98 -13.65 5.35
N ALA A 105 -6.16 -14.67 5.63
CA ALA A 105 -4.81 -14.44 6.11
C ALA A 105 -3.94 -13.68 5.09
N GLU A 106 -4.04 -14.04 3.81
CA GLU A 106 -3.32 -13.38 2.72
C GLU A 106 -3.80 -11.94 2.51
N ALA A 107 -5.11 -11.72 2.42
CA ALA A 107 -5.71 -10.41 2.21
C ALA A 107 -5.49 -9.47 3.41
N TYR A 108 -5.58 -9.98 4.64
CA TYR A 108 -5.33 -9.20 5.84
C TYR A 108 -3.86 -8.79 5.94
N ALA A 109 -2.92 -9.71 5.63
CA ALA A 109 -1.50 -9.38 5.58
C ALA A 109 -1.21 -8.28 4.53
N TRP A 110 -1.81 -8.40 3.34
CA TRP A 110 -1.74 -7.35 2.33
C TRP A 110 -2.30 -6.03 2.84
N ALA A 111 -3.50 -6.04 3.43
CA ALA A 111 -4.14 -4.81 3.92
C ALA A 111 -3.34 -4.15 5.06
N GLU A 112 -2.73 -4.93 5.94
CA GLU A 112 -1.83 -4.43 6.99
C GLU A 112 -0.55 -3.78 6.45
N ASP A 113 -0.03 -4.23 5.30
CA ASP A 113 1.12 -3.61 4.62
C ASP A 113 0.78 -2.23 4.03
N TYR A 114 -0.50 -1.96 3.82
CA TYR A 114 -1.05 -0.66 3.42
C TYR A 114 -1.72 0.06 4.60
N GLN A 115 -1.66 -0.46 5.83
CA GLN A 115 -2.31 0.09 7.01
C GLN A 115 -3.84 0.23 6.89
N LEU A 116 -4.42 -0.63 6.06
CA LEU A 116 -5.84 -0.78 5.83
C LEU A 116 -6.42 -2.00 6.55
N GLY A 117 -5.59 -2.78 7.26
CA GLY A 117 -6.03 -4.05 7.84
C GLY A 117 -7.16 -3.89 8.86
N ASN A 118 -7.15 -2.83 9.67
CA ASN A 118 -8.28 -2.51 10.57
C ASN A 118 -9.58 -2.24 9.78
N SER A 119 -9.53 -1.42 8.72
CA SER A 119 -10.69 -1.08 7.90
C SER A 119 -11.22 -2.31 7.15
N PHE A 120 -10.32 -3.10 6.56
CA PHE A 120 -10.65 -4.36 5.92
C PHE A 120 -11.27 -5.37 6.89
N ALA A 121 -10.66 -5.58 8.06
CA ALA A 121 -11.18 -6.45 9.11
C ALA A 121 -12.55 -5.99 9.59
N THR A 122 -12.73 -4.69 9.78
CA THR A 122 -14.02 -4.10 10.14
C THR A 122 -15.06 -4.46 9.10
N GLY A 123 -14.76 -4.31 7.80
CA GLY A 123 -15.66 -4.72 6.72
C GLY A 123 -16.03 -6.20 6.75
N VAL A 124 -15.05 -7.08 7.01
CA VAL A 124 -15.30 -8.54 7.13
C VAL A 124 -16.26 -8.86 8.27
N TRP A 125 -16.17 -8.15 9.40
CA TRP A 125 -17.02 -8.42 10.57
C TRP A 125 -18.32 -7.60 10.60
N ALA A 126 -18.38 -6.47 9.91
CA ALA A 126 -19.54 -5.57 9.85
C ALA A 126 -20.57 -6.01 8.81
N ILE A 127 -21.02 -7.27 8.88
CA ILE A 127 -21.98 -7.87 7.97
C ILE A 127 -23.35 -7.16 8.12
N GLN A 128 -23.55 -5.99 7.50
CA GLN A 128 -24.81 -5.52 6.89
C GLN A 128 -24.87 -4.04 6.44
N GLU A 129 -24.00 -3.12 6.88
CA GLU A 129 -24.28 -1.67 6.69
C GLU A 129 -23.72 -1.04 5.40
N TYR A 130 -22.68 -1.59 4.78
CA TYR A 130 -21.97 -0.93 3.65
C TYR A 130 -22.35 -1.44 2.26
N SER A 131 -23.38 -2.29 2.17
CA SER A 131 -23.75 -3.02 0.95
C SER A 131 -24.20 -2.18 -0.26
N ASN A 132 -24.39 -0.87 -0.09
CA ASN A 132 -24.86 0.03 -1.16
C ASN A 132 -23.74 0.79 -1.89
N LYS A 133 -22.48 0.70 -1.44
CA LYS A 133 -21.32 1.15 -2.23
C LYS A 133 -20.62 -0.12 -2.76
N ALA A 134 -20.74 -0.38 -4.06
CA ALA A 134 -20.14 -1.56 -4.70
C ALA A 134 -18.78 -1.28 -5.33
N GLU A 135 -18.38 -0.01 -5.41
CA GLU A 135 -17.15 0.41 -6.07
C GLU A 135 -16.08 0.70 -5.01
N TRP A 136 -14.89 0.14 -5.24
CA TRP A 136 -13.68 0.43 -4.49
C TRP A 136 -12.69 1.15 -5.42
N HIS A 137 -11.77 1.90 -4.84
CA HIS A 137 -10.73 2.56 -5.61
C HIS A 137 -9.76 1.57 -6.25
N ASP A 138 -9.33 1.80 -7.49
CA ASP A 138 -8.48 0.90 -8.29
C ASP A 138 -7.17 0.50 -7.58
N LEU A 139 -6.67 1.36 -6.68
CA LEU A 139 -5.52 1.09 -5.82
C LEU A 139 -5.67 -0.21 -5.00
N LEU A 140 -6.91 -0.58 -4.64
CA LEU A 140 -7.20 -1.80 -3.88
C LEU A 140 -7.65 -2.98 -4.77
N THR A 141 -7.61 -2.86 -6.09
CA THR A 141 -7.85 -3.98 -7.02
C THR A 141 -7.06 -5.24 -6.64
N PRO A 142 -5.79 -5.14 -6.23
CA PRO A 142 -5.01 -6.33 -5.89
C PRO A 142 -5.49 -7.03 -4.61
N LEU A 143 -6.04 -6.27 -3.64
CA LEU A 143 -6.73 -6.85 -2.48
C LEU A 143 -7.99 -7.60 -2.92
N ALA A 144 -8.77 -7.01 -3.82
CA ALA A 144 -9.95 -7.64 -4.39
C ALA A 144 -9.60 -8.93 -5.15
N GLU A 145 -8.49 -8.95 -5.91
CA GLU A 145 -7.99 -10.12 -6.63
C GLU A 145 -7.61 -11.29 -5.69
N ILE A 146 -6.94 -11.02 -4.56
CA ILE A 146 -6.65 -12.05 -3.53
C ILE A 146 -7.94 -12.73 -3.06
N LEU A 147 -9.00 -11.93 -2.93
CA LEU A 147 -10.31 -12.37 -2.44
C LEU A 147 -11.16 -13.01 -3.55
N GLY A 148 -10.82 -12.78 -4.81
CA GLY A 148 -11.57 -13.23 -5.98
C GLY A 148 -12.86 -12.43 -6.19
N LEU A 149 -12.79 -11.12 -5.93
CA LEU A 149 -13.86 -10.15 -6.17
C LEU A 149 -13.74 -9.51 -7.56
#